data_AF-A0A940T2T9-F1
#
_entry.id   AF-A0A940T2T9-F1
#
_cell.length_a   1.000
_cell.length_b   1.000
_cell.length_c   1.000
_cell.angle_alpha   90.00
_cell.angle_beta   90.00
_cell.angle_gamma   90.00
#
_symmetry.space_group_name_H-M   'P 1'
#
loop_
_entity.id
_entity.type
_entity.pdbx_description
1 polymer ?
#
loop_
_entity_poly.entity_id
_entity_poly.type
_entity_poly.pdbx_seq_one_letter_code
_entity_poly.pdbx_strand_id
1 'polypeptide(L)'
;MINAGANVLAVNDDGETALLYRLRRTRGSDLVQAASVAAAHIQAGAPLTQELQHAIHLISEDFEQIREAFDEAALPGTEAALAQLLKLFSVEPAAPVVRHDGVSPIKVNAAAWPDRFNALWDYLVPAAGSANTVQGEVIRVAGRIAAEIGGNGGANWNSRYREMLSEYPAMLASAVPLPDADRAEARALARALSRGRGNEEELDRIRELATRWVGLNPTPIPHTPR
;
A
#
# COMPACT_ATOMS: atom_id res chain seq x y z
N MET A 1 1.84 -17.67 -28.13
CA MET A 1 2.77 -17.09 -29.11
C MET A 1 4.16 -17.73 -29.09
N ILE A 2 4.68 -18.23 -27.96
CA ILE A 2 6.01 -18.88 -27.89
C ILE A 2 6.13 -20.09 -28.84
N ASN A 3 5.06 -20.88 -28.99
CA ASN A 3 5.01 -22.02 -29.92
C ASN A 3 5.04 -21.65 -31.42
N ALA A 4 5.11 -20.35 -31.77
CA ALA A 4 5.16 -19.86 -33.15
C ALA A 4 6.55 -19.27 -33.53
N GLY A 5 7.61 -19.54 -32.75
CA GLY A 5 8.97 -19.06 -33.03
C GLY A 5 9.26 -17.65 -32.52
N ALA A 6 8.53 -17.18 -31.50
CA ALA A 6 8.76 -15.88 -30.89
C ALA A 6 10.13 -15.84 -30.17
N ASN A 7 10.94 -14.82 -30.45
CA ASN A 7 12.21 -14.59 -29.78
C ASN A 7 11.97 -14.11 -28.33
N VAL A 8 12.21 -14.98 -27.35
CA VAL A 8 12.03 -14.68 -25.92
C VAL A 8 13.05 -13.67 -25.37
N LEU A 9 14.10 -13.37 -26.13
CA LEU A 9 15.15 -12.41 -25.78
C LEU A 9 14.93 -11.04 -26.45
N ALA A 10 13.89 -10.88 -27.27
CA ALA A 10 13.56 -9.58 -27.85
C ALA A 10 13.18 -8.59 -26.74
N VAL A 11 13.69 -7.37 -26.84
CA VAL A 11 13.45 -6.29 -25.89
C VAL A 11 12.62 -5.17 -26.52
N ASN A 12 11.86 -4.45 -25.69
CA ASN A 12 11.18 -3.22 -26.08
C ASN A 12 12.13 -2.00 -26.02
N ASP A 13 11.59 -0.80 -26.26
CA ASP A 13 12.35 0.47 -26.21
C ASP A 13 12.94 0.77 -24.82
N ASP A 14 12.38 0.17 -23.77
CA ASP A 14 12.86 0.28 -22.37
C ASP A 14 13.92 -0.78 -22.03
N GLY A 15 14.31 -1.63 -22.97
CA GLY A 15 15.26 -2.72 -22.75
C GLY A 15 14.68 -3.94 -22.01
N GLU A 16 13.35 -4.04 -21.89
CA GLU A 16 12.67 -5.14 -21.19
C GLU A 16 12.35 -6.29 -22.14
N THR A 17 12.69 -7.53 -21.74
CA THR A 17 12.13 -8.73 -22.38
C THR A 17 10.63 -8.83 -22.11
N ALA A 18 9.90 -9.57 -22.95
CA ALA A 18 8.46 -9.79 -22.73
C ALA A 18 8.15 -10.39 -21.33
N LEU A 19 9.04 -11.26 -20.83
CA LEU A 19 8.93 -11.84 -19.49
C LEU A 19 9.12 -10.78 -18.41
N LEU A 20 10.19 -9.98 -18.49
CA LEU A 20 10.47 -8.94 -17.50
C LEU A 20 9.34 -7.89 -17.48
N TYR A 21 8.90 -7.46 -18.67
CA TYR A 21 7.78 -6.54 -18.83
C TYR A 21 6.52 -7.03 -18.12
N ARG A 22 6.19 -8.32 -18.28
CA ARG A 22 5.01 -8.94 -17.65
C ARG A 22 5.18 -9.05 -16.13
N LEU A 23 6.33 -9.51 -15.64
CA LEU A 23 6.55 -9.69 -14.20
C LEU A 23 6.48 -8.35 -13.46
N ARG A 24 7.10 -7.29 -13.97
CA ARG A 24 7.04 -5.94 -13.37
C ARG A 24 5.63 -5.34 -13.29
N ARG A 25 4.66 -5.93 -13.99
CA ARG A 25 3.27 -5.48 -14.04
C ARG A 25 2.30 -6.54 -13.49
N THR A 26 2.82 -7.62 -12.92
CA THR A 26 2.01 -8.69 -12.33
C THR A 26 1.48 -8.22 -10.98
N ARG A 27 0.18 -8.39 -10.75
CA ARG A 27 -0.49 -8.17 -9.46
C ARG A 27 -0.98 -9.50 -8.91
N GLY A 28 -1.44 -9.52 -7.66
CA GLY A 28 -1.95 -10.73 -7.01
C GLY A 28 -2.98 -11.52 -7.85
N SER A 29 -3.90 -10.82 -8.53
CA SER A 29 -4.90 -11.43 -9.41
C SER A 29 -4.35 -12.09 -10.68
N ASP A 30 -3.14 -11.70 -11.11
CA ASP A 30 -2.48 -12.16 -12.33
C ASP A 30 -1.50 -13.31 -12.08
N LEU A 31 -1.19 -13.62 -10.82
CA LEU A 31 -0.10 -14.51 -10.41
C LEU A 31 -0.17 -15.89 -11.05
N VAL A 32 -1.34 -16.50 -11.09
CA VAL A 32 -1.55 -17.82 -11.72
C VAL A 32 -1.14 -17.81 -13.19
N GLN A 33 -1.56 -16.79 -13.93
CA GLN A 33 -1.18 -16.63 -15.33
C GLN A 33 0.31 -16.30 -15.47
N ALA A 34 0.84 -15.42 -14.61
CA ALA A 34 2.24 -15.04 -14.63
C ALA A 34 3.17 -16.23 -14.40
N ALA A 35 2.85 -17.13 -13.46
CA ALA A 35 3.58 -18.37 -13.21
C ALA A 35 3.63 -19.27 -14.46
N SER A 36 2.51 -19.44 -15.14
CA SER A 36 2.45 -20.22 -16.39
C SER A 36 3.28 -19.58 -17.50
N VAL A 37 3.20 -18.25 -17.68
CA VAL A 37 3.96 -17.53 -18.71
C VAL A 37 5.46 -17.58 -18.43
N ALA A 38 5.86 -17.40 -17.16
CA ALA A 38 7.26 -17.47 -16.75
C ALA A 38 7.84 -18.85 -17.01
N ALA A 39 7.14 -19.92 -16.61
CA ALA A 39 7.57 -21.30 -16.88
C ALA A 39 7.79 -21.54 -18.38
N ALA A 40 6.88 -21.07 -19.24
CA ALA A 40 7.02 -21.22 -20.69
C ALA A 40 8.22 -20.46 -21.26
N HIS A 41 8.52 -19.26 -20.76
CA HIS A 41 9.69 -18.48 -21.20
C HIS A 41 11.00 -19.14 -20.77
N ILE A 42 11.09 -19.64 -19.53
CA ILE A 42 12.27 -20.36 -19.04
C ILE A 42 12.49 -21.66 -19.84
N GLN A 43 11.42 -22.41 -20.13
CA GLN A 43 11.50 -23.60 -21.00
C GLN A 43 11.97 -23.26 -22.42
N ALA A 44 11.63 -22.07 -22.92
CA ALA A 44 12.08 -21.57 -24.23
C ALA A 44 13.49 -20.94 -24.19
N GLY A 45 14.20 -21.00 -23.05
CA GLY A 45 15.60 -20.57 -22.93
C GLY A 45 15.80 -19.12 -22.50
N ALA A 46 14.77 -18.45 -21.94
CA ALA A 46 14.97 -17.15 -21.32
C ALA A 46 15.93 -17.29 -20.12
N PRO A 47 16.98 -16.44 -20.01
CA PRO A 47 17.94 -16.52 -18.93
C PRO A 47 17.31 -16.12 -17.59
N LEU A 48 17.79 -16.71 -16.51
CA LEU A 48 17.51 -16.22 -15.16
C LEU A 48 18.44 -15.04 -14.88
N THR A 49 17.88 -13.83 -14.76
CA THR A 49 18.63 -12.60 -14.51
C THR A 49 18.27 -12.01 -13.15
N GLN A 50 19.13 -11.12 -12.63
CA GLN A 50 18.90 -10.45 -11.35
C GLN A 50 17.67 -9.54 -11.42
N GLU A 51 17.36 -8.95 -12.57
CA GLU A 51 16.18 -8.11 -12.78
C GLU A 51 14.88 -8.93 -12.67
N LEU A 52 14.88 -10.16 -13.20
CA LEU A 52 13.75 -11.08 -13.06
C LEU A 52 13.60 -11.50 -11.60
N GLN A 53 14.69 -11.83 -10.91
CA GLN A 53 14.66 -12.17 -9.48
C GLN A 53 14.13 -11.02 -8.63
N HIS A 54 14.59 -9.79 -8.90
CA HIS A 54 14.11 -8.60 -8.21
C HIS A 54 12.61 -8.36 -8.46
N ALA A 55 12.13 -8.52 -9.71
CA ALA A 55 10.72 -8.40 -10.01
C ALA A 55 9.87 -9.45 -9.25
N ILE A 56 10.35 -10.70 -9.13
CA ILE A 56 9.67 -11.73 -8.33
C ILE A 56 9.64 -11.37 -6.84
N HIS A 57 10.72 -10.80 -6.31
CA HIS A 57 10.76 -10.35 -4.92
C HIS A 57 9.71 -9.26 -4.65
N LEU A 58 9.63 -8.24 -5.52
CA LEU A 58 8.61 -7.19 -5.43
C LEU A 58 7.18 -7.75 -5.51
N ILE A 59 6.93 -8.70 -6.41
CA ILE A 59 5.63 -9.39 -6.47
C ILE A 59 5.30 -10.10 -5.15
N SER A 60 6.31 -10.71 -4.50
CA SER A 60 6.13 -11.35 -3.19
C SER A 60 5.79 -10.33 -2.11
N GLU A 61 6.45 -9.18 -2.08
CA GLU A 61 6.16 -8.10 -1.13
C GLU A 61 4.75 -7.54 -1.34
N ASP A 62 4.40 -7.25 -2.59
CA ASP A 62 3.07 -6.76 -2.98
C ASP A 62 1.96 -7.75 -2.58
N PHE A 63 2.21 -9.05 -2.75
CA PHE A 63 1.26 -10.08 -2.36
C PHE A 63 1.05 -10.12 -0.84
N GLU A 64 2.12 -10.08 -0.05
CA GLU A 64 2.01 -10.07 1.42
C GLU A 64 1.26 -8.84 1.94
N GLN A 65 1.40 -7.68 1.28
CA GLN A 65 0.66 -6.47 1.65
C GLN A 65 -0.86 -6.64 1.53
N ILE A 66 -1.32 -7.36 0.50
CA ILE A 66 -2.75 -7.51 0.18
C ILE A 66 -3.34 -8.84 0.66
N ARG A 67 -2.52 -9.76 1.19
CA ARG A 67 -2.88 -11.16 1.48
C ARG A 67 -4.14 -11.29 2.33
N GLU A 68 -4.25 -10.52 3.41
CA GLU A 68 -5.42 -10.54 4.32
C GLU A 68 -6.71 -10.08 3.64
N ALA A 69 -6.62 -9.25 2.61
CA ALA A 69 -7.76 -8.73 1.86
C ALA A 69 -8.05 -9.55 0.58
N PHE A 70 -7.30 -10.63 0.33
CA PHE A 70 -7.46 -11.44 -0.86
C PHE A 70 -8.71 -12.32 -0.76
N ASP A 71 -9.32 -12.63 -1.90
CA ASP A 71 -10.47 -13.52 -1.95
C ASP A 71 -10.11 -14.93 -1.46
N GLU A 72 -10.84 -15.45 -0.47
CA GLU A 72 -10.53 -16.71 0.21
C GLU A 72 -10.56 -17.90 -0.75
N ALA A 73 -11.46 -17.89 -1.75
CA ALA A 73 -11.55 -18.97 -2.73
C ALA A 73 -10.38 -18.94 -3.74
N ALA A 74 -9.87 -17.76 -4.09
CA ALA A 74 -8.74 -17.59 -4.99
C ALA A 74 -7.37 -17.75 -4.29
N LEU A 75 -7.29 -17.52 -2.98
CA LEU A 75 -6.04 -17.45 -2.22
C LEU A 75 -5.14 -18.69 -2.40
N PRO A 76 -5.62 -19.95 -2.25
CA PRO A 76 -4.73 -21.12 -2.36
C PRO A 76 -4.08 -21.26 -3.74
N GLY A 77 -4.81 -20.93 -4.81
CA GLY A 77 -4.29 -20.97 -6.18
C GLY A 77 -3.23 -19.91 -6.43
N THR A 78 -3.44 -18.71 -5.88
CA THR A 78 -2.50 -17.59 -5.95
C THR A 78 -1.23 -17.87 -5.17
N GLU A 79 -1.34 -18.43 -3.95
CA GLU A 79 -0.20 -18.82 -3.13
C GLU A 79 0.65 -19.89 -3.81
N ALA A 80 0.02 -20.91 -4.41
CA ALA A 80 0.73 -21.94 -5.16
C ALA A 80 1.48 -21.36 -6.37
N ALA A 81 0.87 -20.40 -7.08
CA ALA A 81 1.49 -19.72 -8.21
C ALA A 81 2.70 -18.86 -7.78
N LEU A 82 2.58 -18.12 -6.67
CA LEU A 82 3.71 -17.36 -6.11
C LEU A 82 4.84 -18.30 -5.68
N ALA A 83 4.53 -19.38 -4.97
CA ALA A 83 5.51 -20.38 -4.56
C ALA A 83 6.23 -21.01 -5.77
N GLN A 84 5.51 -21.26 -6.87
CA GLN A 84 6.11 -21.73 -8.11
C GLN A 84 7.08 -20.71 -8.70
N LEU A 85 6.71 -19.42 -8.74
CA LEU A 85 7.60 -18.35 -9.22
C LEU A 85 8.85 -18.22 -8.35
N LEU A 86 8.70 -18.13 -7.03
CA LEU A 86 9.82 -18.06 -6.09
C LEU A 86 10.80 -19.22 -6.30
N LYS A 87 10.28 -20.45 -6.45
CA LYS A 87 11.09 -21.63 -6.75
C LYS A 87 11.77 -21.56 -8.12
N LEU A 88 11.05 -21.16 -9.17
CA LEU A 88 11.57 -21.11 -10.54
C LEU A 88 12.74 -20.13 -10.67
N PHE A 89 12.70 -19.02 -9.94
CA PHE A 89 13.72 -17.98 -9.97
C PHE A 89 14.73 -18.05 -8.82
N SER A 90 14.58 -19.01 -7.90
CA SER A 90 15.42 -19.16 -6.69
C SER A 90 15.44 -17.88 -5.84
N VAL A 91 14.25 -17.33 -5.59
CA VAL A 91 14.04 -16.11 -4.79
C VAL A 91 13.42 -16.50 -3.46
N GLU A 92 13.95 -15.95 -2.37
CA GLU A 92 13.37 -16.11 -1.04
C GLU A 92 12.04 -15.34 -0.94
N PRO A 93 11.00 -15.90 -0.30
CA PRO A 93 9.74 -15.21 -0.09
C PRO A 93 9.91 -13.94 0.74
N ALA A 94 9.07 -12.94 0.48
CA ALA A 94 8.95 -11.79 1.36
C ALA A 94 8.50 -12.22 2.76
N ALA A 95 8.93 -11.47 3.78
CA ALA A 95 8.47 -11.70 5.14
C ALA A 95 6.96 -11.41 5.24
N PRO A 96 6.19 -12.22 5.98
CA PRO A 96 4.79 -11.94 6.22
C PRO A 96 4.58 -10.55 6.83
N VAL A 97 3.59 -9.82 6.32
CA VAL A 97 3.21 -8.52 6.89
C VAL A 97 2.39 -8.77 8.15
N VAL A 98 2.89 -8.30 9.30
CA VAL A 98 2.19 -8.39 10.57
C VAL A 98 1.40 -7.10 10.81
N ARG A 99 0.07 -7.19 10.74
CA ARG A 99 -0.84 -6.10 11.09
C ARG A 99 -1.13 -6.09 12.60
N HIS A 100 -1.49 -4.92 13.11
CA HIS A 100 -1.89 -4.75 14.50
C HIS A 100 -3.20 -5.51 14.81
N ASP A 101 -3.25 -6.16 15.98
CA ASP A 101 -4.36 -7.02 16.43
C ASP A 101 -5.67 -6.29 16.74
N GLY A 102 -5.63 -4.96 16.77
CA GLY A 102 -6.77 -4.09 17.06
C GLY A 102 -7.12 -3.95 18.55
N VAL A 103 -6.40 -4.61 19.44
CA VAL A 103 -6.72 -4.67 20.89
C VAL A 103 -5.54 -4.31 21.79
N SER A 104 -4.32 -4.65 21.40
CA SER A 104 -3.11 -4.33 22.16
C SER A 104 -2.76 -2.84 22.06
N PRO A 105 -2.04 -2.26 23.03
CA PRO A 105 -1.54 -0.90 22.90
C PRO A 105 -0.66 -0.73 21.65
N ILE A 106 -0.94 0.30 20.86
CA ILE A 106 -0.21 0.66 19.64
C ILE A 106 1.17 1.18 20.03
N LYS A 107 2.22 0.53 19.52
CA LYS A 107 3.62 0.85 19.80
C LYS A 107 4.41 0.96 18.50
N VAL A 108 5.05 2.10 18.28
CA VAL A 108 5.96 2.35 17.15
C VAL A 108 7.19 3.09 17.66
N ASN A 109 8.39 2.57 17.36
CA ASN A 109 9.66 3.06 17.93
C ASN A 109 10.38 4.13 17.08
N ALA A 110 9.72 4.66 16.05
CA ALA A 110 10.30 5.67 15.18
C ALA A 110 10.30 7.08 15.81
N ALA A 111 11.47 7.74 15.81
CA ALA A 111 11.67 9.04 16.42
C ALA A 111 11.14 10.19 15.54
N ALA A 112 11.48 10.20 14.26
CA ALA A 112 11.01 11.21 13.31
C ALA A 112 9.55 10.94 12.91
N TRP A 113 8.77 12.00 12.71
CA TRP A 113 7.36 11.87 12.35
C TRP A 113 7.13 11.14 11.02
N PRO A 114 7.94 11.30 9.94
CA PRO A 114 7.67 10.60 8.68
C PRO A 114 7.83 9.09 8.84
N ASP A 115 8.93 8.67 9.49
CA ASP A 115 9.19 7.26 9.78
C ASP A 115 8.10 6.66 10.68
N ARG A 116 7.61 7.45 11.65
CA ARG A 116 6.51 7.04 12.51
C ARG A 116 5.20 6.92 11.74
N PHE A 117 4.92 7.83 10.82
CA PHE A 117 3.73 7.76 9.97
C PHE A 117 3.76 6.50 9.10
N ASN A 118 4.90 6.21 8.45
CA ASN A 118 5.05 5.03 7.60
C ASN A 118 4.90 3.74 8.43
N ALA A 119 5.57 3.65 9.58
CA ALA A 119 5.41 2.51 10.46
C ALA A 119 3.98 2.34 10.99
N LEU A 120 3.25 3.43 11.27
CA LEU A 120 1.83 3.38 11.63
C LEU A 120 0.95 2.97 10.45
N TRP A 121 1.28 3.38 9.23
CA TRP A 121 0.58 2.98 8.02
C TRP A 121 0.70 1.47 7.82
N ASP A 122 1.92 0.95 7.81
CA ASP A 122 2.19 -0.48 7.65
C ASP A 122 1.55 -1.31 8.76
N TYR A 123 1.51 -0.77 9.98
CA TYR A 123 1.01 -1.50 11.13
C TYR A 123 -0.51 -1.46 11.30
N LEU A 124 -1.17 -0.34 10.95
CA LEU A 124 -2.59 -0.11 11.29
C LEU A 124 -3.53 -0.06 10.08
N VAL A 125 -3.03 0.18 8.87
CA VAL A 125 -3.87 0.45 7.69
C VAL A 125 -3.99 -0.80 6.83
N PRO A 126 -5.19 -1.39 6.67
CA PRO A 126 -5.35 -2.54 5.79
C PRO A 126 -5.12 -2.15 4.33
N ALA A 127 -4.73 -3.12 3.50
CA ALA A 127 -4.54 -2.91 2.07
C ALA A 127 -5.82 -2.45 1.34
N ALA A 128 -6.98 -2.84 1.84
CA ALA A 128 -8.28 -2.44 1.31
C ALA A 128 -9.28 -2.17 2.42
N GLY A 129 -10.24 -1.29 2.12
CA GLY A 129 -11.33 -0.96 3.04
C GLY A 129 -10.93 0.06 4.11
N SER A 130 -11.71 0.06 5.19
CA SER A 130 -11.50 0.92 6.35
C SER A 130 -10.68 0.20 7.41
N ALA A 131 -9.95 0.94 8.23
CA ALA A 131 -9.17 0.32 9.31
C ALA A 131 -10.07 -0.18 10.44
N ASN A 132 -9.57 -1.18 11.19
CA ASN A 132 -10.27 -1.77 12.34
C ASN A 132 -10.31 -0.84 13.57
N THR A 133 -9.40 0.14 13.62
CA THR A 133 -9.30 1.09 14.74
C THR A 133 -9.42 2.53 14.24
N VAL A 134 -9.88 3.44 15.10
CA VAL A 134 -9.96 4.87 14.78
C VAL A 134 -8.57 5.42 14.46
N GLN A 135 -7.53 4.94 15.15
CA GLN A 135 -6.13 5.26 14.89
C GLN A 135 -5.69 4.87 13.48
N GLY A 136 -5.97 3.63 13.07
CA GLY A 136 -5.70 3.20 11.71
C GLY A 136 -6.48 4.02 10.69
N GLU A 137 -7.72 4.40 11.00
CA GLU A 137 -8.55 5.18 10.08
C GLU A 137 -8.03 6.61 9.92
N VAL A 138 -7.56 7.25 11.00
CA VAL A 138 -6.92 8.57 10.96
C VAL A 138 -5.67 8.55 10.06
N ILE A 139 -4.82 7.53 10.22
CA ILE A 139 -3.61 7.35 9.41
C ILE A 139 -3.97 7.07 7.95
N ARG A 140 -4.96 6.19 7.72
CA ARG A 140 -5.47 5.86 6.38
C ARG A 140 -5.99 7.10 5.65
N VAL A 141 -6.81 7.92 6.31
CA VAL A 141 -7.38 9.14 5.74
C VAL A 141 -6.28 10.12 5.38
N ALA A 142 -5.37 10.42 6.31
CA ALA A 142 -4.26 11.34 6.07
C ALA A 142 -3.36 10.89 4.90
N GLY A 143 -2.98 9.60 4.88
CA GLY A 143 -2.13 9.05 3.83
C GLY A 143 -2.82 8.99 2.47
N ARG A 144 -4.12 8.63 2.41
CA ARG A 144 -4.87 8.63 1.15
C ARG A 144 -5.06 10.03 0.57
N ILE A 145 -5.31 11.04 1.40
CA ILE A 145 -5.39 12.44 0.94
C ILE A 145 -4.03 12.88 0.38
N ALA A 146 -2.95 12.62 1.11
CA ALA A 146 -1.59 12.96 0.68
C ALA A 146 -1.20 12.27 -0.63
N ALA A 147 -1.45 10.96 -0.75
CA ALA A 147 -1.16 10.20 -1.97
C ALA A 147 -1.99 10.67 -3.17
N GLU A 148 -3.26 10.99 -2.96
CA GLU A 148 -4.13 11.46 -4.05
C GLU A 148 -3.72 12.84 -4.56
N ILE A 149 -3.42 13.78 -3.67
CA ILE A 149 -3.04 15.15 -4.07
C ILE A 149 -1.60 15.19 -4.55
N GLY A 150 -0.66 14.63 -3.80
CA GLY A 150 0.78 14.69 -4.09
C GLY A 150 1.23 13.70 -5.15
N GLY A 151 0.64 12.50 -5.20
CA GLY A 151 1.00 11.45 -6.17
C GLY A 151 0.21 11.54 -7.48
N ASN A 152 -1.12 11.64 -7.39
CA ASN A 152 -2.00 11.66 -8.56
C ASN A 152 -2.34 13.08 -9.06
N GLY A 153 -1.82 14.14 -8.42
CA GLY A 153 -2.17 15.52 -8.75
C GLY A 153 -3.65 15.84 -8.55
N GLY A 154 -4.36 15.07 -7.73
CA GLY A 154 -5.81 15.18 -7.51
C GLY A 154 -6.68 14.64 -8.65
N ALA A 155 -6.14 13.82 -9.56
CA ALA A 155 -6.87 13.31 -10.72
C ALA A 155 -8.14 12.50 -10.34
N ASN A 156 -8.11 11.76 -9.22
CA ASN A 156 -9.24 10.99 -8.72
C ASN A 156 -10.00 11.70 -7.58
N TRP A 157 -9.77 13.01 -7.38
CA TRP A 157 -10.39 13.77 -6.30
C TRP A 157 -11.92 13.88 -6.46
N ASN A 158 -12.64 12.96 -5.82
CA ASN A 158 -14.09 12.79 -5.94
C ASN A 158 -14.82 13.11 -4.62
N SER A 159 -16.11 12.80 -4.55
CA SER A 159 -16.93 13.03 -3.34
C SER A 159 -16.42 12.26 -2.13
N ARG A 160 -15.91 11.03 -2.32
CA ARG A 160 -15.40 10.19 -1.24
C ARG A 160 -14.13 10.79 -0.61
N TYR A 161 -13.23 11.34 -1.42
CA TYR A 161 -12.06 12.06 -0.89
C TYR A 161 -12.45 13.32 -0.12
N ARG A 162 -13.44 14.06 -0.63
CA ARG A 162 -13.98 15.24 0.06
C ARG A 162 -14.63 14.88 1.39
N GLU A 163 -15.36 13.77 1.45
CA GLU A 163 -15.94 13.25 2.68
C GLU A 163 -14.86 12.88 3.70
N MET A 164 -13.87 12.07 3.32
CA MET A 164 -12.73 11.73 4.18
C MET A 164 -12.02 12.98 4.73
N LEU A 165 -11.73 13.96 3.87
CA LEU A 165 -11.11 15.22 4.28
C LEU A 165 -12.00 16.03 5.23
N SER A 166 -13.32 16.00 5.05
CA SER A 166 -14.27 16.72 5.89
C SER A 166 -14.40 16.13 7.29
N GLU A 167 -14.25 14.81 7.43
CA GLU A 167 -14.29 14.12 8.72
C GLU A 167 -12.97 14.22 9.49
N TYR A 168 -11.85 14.42 8.78
CA TYR A 168 -10.51 14.42 9.35
C TYR A 168 -10.35 15.34 10.59
N PRO A 169 -10.79 16.63 10.59
CA PRO A 169 -10.67 17.47 11.78
C PRO A 169 -11.49 16.97 12.99
N ALA A 170 -12.61 16.28 12.75
CA ALA A 170 -13.42 15.70 13.81
C ALA A 170 -12.73 14.48 14.43
N MET A 171 -12.08 13.65 13.61
CA MET A 171 -11.27 12.52 14.09
C MET A 171 -10.18 13.00 15.07
N LEU A 172 -9.44 14.06 14.72
CA LEU A 172 -8.37 14.63 15.57
C LEU A 172 -8.88 15.34 16.85
N ALA A 173 -10.19 15.60 16.92
CA ALA A 173 -10.84 16.19 18.09
C ALA A 173 -11.47 15.12 19.01
N SER A 174 -11.39 13.85 18.65
CA SER A 174 -11.93 12.73 19.43
C SER A 174 -10.94 12.20 20.46
N ALA A 175 -11.45 11.39 21.41
CA ALA A 175 -10.69 10.78 22.50
C ALA A 175 -9.84 11.79 23.29
N VAL A 176 -8.51 11.63 23.34
CA VAL A 176 -7.60 12.68 23.79
C VAL A 176 -7.32 13.59 22.59
N PRO A 177 -7.91 14.80 22.53
CA PRO A 177 -7.78 15.68 21.38
C PRO A 177 -6.35 16.24 21.27
N LEU A 178 -5.94 16.58 20.04
CA LEU A 178 -4.76 17.42 19.83
C LEU A 178 -4.93 18.79 20.51
N PRO A 179 -3.85 19.55 20.81
CA PRO A 179 -3.94 20.93 21.29
C PRO A 179 -4.79 21.85 20.39
N ASP A 180 -5.38 22.90 20.96
CA ASP A 180 -6.30 23.80 20.25
C ASP A 180 -5.72 24.40 18.97
N ALA A 181 -4.43 24.76 18.99
CA ALA A 181 -3.71 25.27 17.83
C ALA A 181 -3.63 24.22 16.70
N ASP A 182 -3.22 22.99 17.02
CA ASP A 182 -3.15 21.87 16.08
C ASP A 182 -4.55 21.54 15.51
N ARG A 183 -5.61 21.62 16.32
CA ARG A 183 -6.99 21.41 15.83
C ARG A 183 -7.47 22.54 14.92
N ALA A 184 -7.10 23.79 15.21
CA ALA A 184 -7.41 24.93 14.35
C ALA A 184 -6.71 24.82 13.00
N GLU A 185 -5.46 24.38 13.01
CA GLU A 185 -4.65 24.10 11.84
C GLU A 185 -5.23 22.95 11.00
N ALA A 186 -5.62 21.83 11.63
CA ALA A 186 -6.29 20.73 10.93
C ALA A 186 -7.55 21.19 10.17
N ARG A 187 -8.36 22.06 10.78
CA ARG A 187 -9.53 22.67 10.11
C ARG A 187 -9.13 23.60 8.97
N ALA A 188 -8.01 24.31 9.08
CA ALA A 188 -7.50 25.17 8.01
C ALA A 188 -6.99 24.33 6.83
N LEU A 189 -6.22 23.28 7.08
CA LEU A 189 -5.75 22.32 6.08
C LEU A 189 -6.93 21.66 5.36
N ALA A 190 -7.95 21.20 6.08
CA ALA A 190 -9.15 20.62 5.46
C ALA A 190 -9.87 21.59 4.49
N ARG A 191 -9.85 22.90 4.79
CA ARG A 191 -10.37 23.92 3.87
C ARG A 191 -9.45 24.15 2.68
N ALA A 192 -8.15 24.27 2.92
CA ALA A 192 -7.14 24.51 1.88
C ALA A 192 -7.13 23.38 0.83
N LEU A 193 -7.15 22.14 1.30
CA LEU A 193 -7.10 20.93 0.46
C LEU A 193 -8.44 20.53 -0.14
N SER A 194 -9.54 21.25 0.15
CA SER A 194 -10.91 20.89 -0.26
C SER A 194 -11.10 20.66 -1.76
N ARG A 195 -10.27 21.32 -2.59
CA ARG A 195 -10.28 21.22 -4.05
C ARG A 195 -9.33 20.17 -4.62
N GLY A 196 -8.72 19.33 -3.78
CA GLY A 196 -7.77 18.31 -4.20
C GLY A 196 -6.45 18.89 -4.70
N ARG A 197 -6.06 20.05 -4.18
CA ARG A 197 -4.81 20.75 -4.51
C ARG A 197 -4.14 21.14 -3.21
N GLY A 198 -2.83 20.97 -3.16
CA GLY A 198 -2.01 21.35 -2.02
C GLY A 198 -0.53 21.17 -2.34
N ASN A 199 0.33 21.79 -1.54
CA ASN A 199 1.78 21.63 -1.63
C ASN A 199 2.29 20.53 -0.68
N GLU A 200 3.54 20.14 -0.82
CA GLU A 200 4.14 19.06 -0.01
C GLU A 200 4.10 19.36 1.49
N GLU A 201 4.30 20.61 1.91
CA GLU A 201 4.26 21.02 3.32
C GLU A 201 2.86 20.81 3.94
N GLU A 202 1.79 21.15 3.22
CA GLU A 202 0.40 20.92 3.65
C GLU A 202 0.09 19.42 3.78
N LEU A 203 0.62 18.61 2.86
CA LEU A 203 0.44 17.16 2.86
C LEU A 203 1.30 16.47 3.92
N ASP A 204 2.50 16.97 4.20
CA ASP A 204 3.32 16.51 5.33
C ASP A 204 2.62 16.83 6.64
N ARG A 205 2.08 18.06 6.77
CA ARG A 205 1.42 18.48 7.99
C ARG A 205 0.16 17.68 8.29
N ILE A 206 -0.62 17.28 7.28
CA ILE A 206 -1.78 16.40 7.52
C ILE A 206 -1.33 15.05 8.10
N ARG A 207 -0.23 14.48 7.63
CA ARG A 207 0.33 13.20 8.11
C ARG A 207 0.96 13.33 9.50
N GLU A 208 1.62 14.45 9.77
CA GLU A 208 2.20 14.74 11.08
C GLU A 208 1.11 14.87 12.16
N LEU A 209 0.04 15.62 11.89
CA LEU A 209 -1.07 15.78 12.84
C LEU A 209 -1.75 14.44 13.16
N ALA A 210 -1.93 13.57 12.17
CA ALA A 210 -2.43 12.22 12.36
C ALA A 210 -1.52 11.40 13.29
N THR A 211 -0.21 11.44 13.02
CA THR A 211 0.81 10.76 13.83
C THR A 211 0.83 11.24 15.29
N ARG A 212 0.71 12.56 15.50
CA ARG A 212 0.64 13.16 16.84
C ARG A 212 -0.61 12.70 17.58
N TRP A 213 -1.77 12.67 16.91
CA TRP A 213 -3.02 12.24 17.53
C TRP A 213 -2.97 10.77 17.94
N VAL A 214 -2.42 9.88 17.10
CA VAL A 214 -2.23 8.47 17.48
C VAL A 214 -1.29 8.33 18.68
N GLY A 215 -0.23 9.14 18.75
CA GLY A 215 0.68 9.15 19.91
C GLY A 215 0.02 9.53 21.23
N LEU A 216 -1.03 10.37 21.20
CA LEU A 216 -1.85 10.70 22.37
C LEU A 216 -2.89 9.61 22.71
N ASN A 217 -3.21 8.75 21.75
CA ASN A 217 -4.28 7.75 21.83
C ASN A 217 -3.75 6.34 21.52
N PRO A 218 -2.77 5.79 22.28
CA PRO A 218 -2.15 4.50 21.98
C PRO A 218 -3.05 3.30 22.28
N THR A 219 -4.13 3.47 23.05
CA THR A 219 -5.09 2.39 23.32
C THR A 219 -6.07 2.30 22.15
N PRO A 220 -6.17 1.15 21.46
CA PRO A 220 -7.05 1.01 20.30
C PRO A 220 -8.50 1.38 20.59
N ILE A 221 -9.10 2.15 19.69
CA ILE A 221 -10.53 2.46 19.72
C ILE A 221 -11.17 1.71 18.55
N PRO A 222 -12.13 0.80 18.78
CA PRO A 222 -12.82 0.10 17.71
C PRO A 222 -13.43 1.08 16.71
N HIS A 223 -13.17 0.86 15.43
CA HIS A 223 -13.79 1.63 14.36
C HIS A 223 -14.87 0.78 13.68
N THR A 224 -16.09 1.31 13.63
CA THR A 224 -17.17 0.72 12.85
C THR A 224 -17.25 1.49 11.54
N PRO A 225 -16.94 0.87 10.39
CA PRO A 225 -17.08 1.52 9.08
C PRO A 225 -18.50 2.04 8.90
N ARG A 226 -18.65 3.27 8.40
CA ARG A 226 -19.94 3.82 7.97
C ARG A 226 -20.32 3.32 6.59
#